data_AF-E0SS26-F1
#
_entry.id   AF-E0SS26-F1
#
_cell.length_a   1.000
_cell.length_b   1.000
_cell.length_c   1.000
_cell.angle_alpha   90.00
_cell.angle_beta   90.00
_cell.angle_gamma   90.00
#
_symmetry.space_group_name_H-M   'P 1'
#
loop_
_entity.id
_entity.type
_entity.pdbx_description
1 polymer ?
#
loop_
_entity_poly.entity_id
_entity_poly.type
_entity_poly.pdbx_seq_one_letter_code
_entity_poly.pdbx_strand_id
1 'polypeptide(L)'
;MFIDSIEYLKSFAKEICTKEGVLCIDENSDVLKFSISWIENFYYIDPRECAEDLDCLKRLLEIHSYVFRLSREDKYLFYIDPNLFLDTVRRLKSL
;
A
#
# COMPACT_ATOMS: atom_id res chain seq x y z
N MET A 1 2.76 7.62 -10.56
CA MET A 1 3.20 6.82 -11.73
C MET A 1 2.60 5.43 -11.62
N PHE A 2 2.17 4.81 -12.72
CA PHE A 2 1.64 3.44 -12.71
C PHE A 2 2.78 2.43 -12.89
N ILE A 3 2.85 1.41 -12.03
CA ILE A 3 3.95 0.44 -11.93
C ILE A 3 3.42 -0.99 -11.91
N ASP A 4 4.02 -1.87 -12.71
CA ASP A 4 3.83 -3.33 -12.70
C ASP A 4 5.11 -4.11 -12.37
N SER A 5 6.29 -3.50 -12.51
CA SER A 5 7.59 -4.13 -12.21
C SER A 5 7.78 -4.39 -10.72
N ILE A 6 7.90 -5.66 -10.35
CA ILE A 6 8.16 -6.09 -8.97
C ILE A 6 9.52 -5.59 -8.47
N GLU A 7 10.50 -5.45 -9.35
CA GLU A 7 11.84 -4.94 -9.08
C GLU A 7 11.78 -3.46 -8.67
N TYR A 8 10.97 -2.66 -9.36
CA TYR A 8 10.72 -1.28 -8.96
C TYR A 8 10.06 -1.23 -7.57
N LEU A 9 9.01 -2.03 -7.35
CA LEU A 9 8.32 -2.09 -6.06
C LEU A 9 9.27 -2.48 -4.92
N LYS A 10 10.18 -3.44 -5.15
CA LYS A 10 11.21 -3.85 -4.19
C LYS A 10 12.18 -2.72 -3.90
N SER A 11 12.69 -2.05 -4.94
CA SER A 11 13.58 -0.90 -4.78
C SER A 11 12.92 0.23 -3.99
N PHE A 12 11.66 0.53 -4.30
CA PHE A 12 10.88 1.56 -3.63
C PHE A 12 10.62 1.20 -2.16
N ALA A 13 10.20 -0.03 -1.86
CA ALA A 13 10.00 -0.47 -0.48
C ALA A 13 11.31 -0.43 0.34
N LYS A 14 12.46 -0.76 -0.26
CA LYS A 14 13.77 -0.61 0.41
C LYS A 14 14.10 0.85 0.74
N GLU A 15 13.76 1.77 -0.16
CA GLU A 15 13.90 3.21 0.10
C GLU A 15 13.02 3.65 1.27
N ILE A 16 11.75 3.24 1.30
CA ILE A 16 10.83 3.51 2.41
C ILE A 16 11.32 2.90 3.72
N CYS A 17 11.78 1.64 3.72
CA CYS A 17 12.37 1.00 4.89
C CYS A 17 13.57 1.78 5.44
N THR A 18 14.44 2.26 4.56
CA THR A 18 15.60 3.06 4.96
C THR A 18 15.19 4.39 5.60
N LYS A 19 14.16 5.05 5.06
CA LYS A 19 13.72 6.38 5.53
C LYS A 19 12.84 6.33 6.78
N GLU A 20 11.91 5.38 6.83
CA GLU A 20 10.81 5.36 7.81
C GLU A 20 10.83 4.13 8.73
N GLY A 21 11.66 3.13 8.45
CA GLY A 21 11.78 1.90 9.24
C GLY A 21 10.60 0.93 9.09
N VAL A 22 9.82 1.06 8.02
CA VAL A 22 8.65 0.22 7.71
C VAL A 22 8.70 -0.30 6.28
N LEU A 23 7.89 -1.31 5.94
CA LEU A 23 7.97 -2.00 4.64
C LEU A 23 9.34 -2.63 4.35
N CYS A 24 10.05 -3.06 5.40
CA CYS A 24 11.29 -3.82 5.29
C CYS A 24 10.98 -5.27 4.88
N ILE A 25 10.68 -5.47 3.60
CA ILE A 25 10.25 -6.75 3.02
C ILE A 25 11.33 -7.23 2.05
N ASP A 26 11.93 -8.38 2.35
CA ASP A 26 13.17 -8.77 1.67
C ASP A 26 12.93 -9.59 0.40
N GLU A 27 12.01 -10.57 0.43
CA GLU A 27 11.88 -11.54 -0.69
C GLU A 27 10.45 -11.89 -1.10
N ASN A 28 9.44 -11.64 -0.26
CA ASN A 28 8.08 -12.09 -0.54
C ASN A 28 7.31 -11.07 -1.41
N SER A 29 7.17 -11.38 -2.71
CA SER A 29 6.47 -10.54 -3.68
C SER A 29 4.99 -10.35 -3.36
N ASP A 30 4.31 -11.38 -2.83
CA ASP A 30 2.89 -11.30 -2.48
C ASP A 30 2.69 -10.38 -1.27
N VAL A 31 3.54 -10.48 -0.25
CA VAL A 31 3.50 -9.58 0.92
C VAL A 31 3.82 -8.14 0.51
N LEU A 32 4.77 -7.96 -0.42
CA LEU A 32 5.09 -6.65 -0.96
C LEU A 32 3.88 -6.04 -1.70
N LYS A 33 3.29 -6.78 -2.64
CA LYS A 33 2.09 -6.37 -3.39
C LYS A 33 0.92 -6.07 -2.44
N PHE A 34 0.70 -6.92 -1.43
CA PHE A 34 -0.30 -6.72 -0.38
C PHE A 34 -0.08 -5.41 0.37
N SER A 35 1.16 -5.16 0.81
CA SER A 35 1.50 -4.02 1.66
C SER A 35 1.43 -2.69 0.89
N ILE A 36 1.91 -2.66 -0.35
CA ILE A 36 1.84 -1.48 -1.20
C ILE A 36 0.39 -1.16 -1.55
N SER A 37 -0.38 -2.15 -2.02
CA SER A 37 -1.81 -1.94 -2.31
C SER A 37 -2.60 -1.54 -1.07
N TRP A 38 -2.21 -2.00 0.13
CA TRP A 38 -2.83 -1.57 1.38
C TRP A 38 -2.62 -0.07 1.60
N ILE A 39 -1.39 0.42 1.47
CA ILE A 39 -1.05 1.84 1.64
C ILE A 39 -1.77 2.70 0.61
N GLU A 40 -1.89 2.26 -0.65
CA GLU A 40 -2.61 2.99 -1.69
C GLU A 40 -4.07 3.29 -1.34
N ASN A 41 -4.74 2.44 -0.54
CA ASN A 41 -6.12 2.70 -0.11
C ASN A 41 -6.24 3.97 0.77
N PHE A 42 -5.17 4.39 1.43
CA PHE A 42 -5.18 5.49 2.39
C PHE A 42 -4.67 6.82 1.82
N TYR A 43 -4.44 6.91 0.52
CA TYR A 43 -4.06 8.17 -0.14
C TYR A 43 -5.08 9.28 0.08
N TYR A 44 -6.37 8.93 0.04
CA TYR A 44 -7.48 9.89 0.15
C TYR A 44 -8.48 9.52 1.26
N ILE A 45 -8.18 8.49 2.03
CA ILE A 45 -8.99 8.03 3.16
C ILE A 45 -8.19 8.29 4.44
N ASP A 46 -8.82 8.89 5.45
CA ASP A 46 -8.20 8.96 6.77
C ASP A 46 -8.33 7.64 7.51
N PRO A 47 -7.22 6.97 7.87
CA PRO A 47 -7.29 5.69 8.53
C PRO A 47 -7.91 5.77 9.94
N ARG A 48 -7.83 6.90 10.65
CA ARG A 48 -8.48 7.07 11.96
C ARG A 48 -9.99 7.12 11.81
N GLU A 49 -10.45 8.00 10.92
CA GLU A 49 -11.89 8.15 10.64
C GLU A 49 -12.48 6.83 10.13
N CYS A 50 -11.77 6.14 9.22
CA CYS A 50 -12.23 4.87 8.68
C CYS A 50 -12.21 3.72 9.71
N ALA A 51 -11.33 3.76 10.71
CA ALA A 51 -11.29 2.75 11.76
C ALA A 51 -12.49 2.84 12.73
N GLU A 52 -13.07 4.03 12.89
CA GLU A 52 -14.25 4.27 13.72
C GLU A 52 -15.58 4.02 12.97
N ASP A 53 -15.53 3.90 11.65
CA ASP A 53 -16.67 3.61 10.77
C ASP A 53 -16.60 2.18 10.20
N LEU A 54 -17.47 1.30 10.72
CA LEU A 54 -17.55 -0.10 10.28
C LEU A 54 -17.87 -0.25 8.78
N ASP A 55 -18.68 0.64 8.20
CA ASP A 55 -19.02 0.59 6.79
C ASP A 55 -17.82 1.02 5.93
N CYS A 56 -17.05 2.01 6.40
CA CYS A 56 -15.78 2.38 5.77
C CYS A 56 -14.79 1.21 5.79
N LEU A 57 -14.56 0.61 6.96
CA LEU A 57 -13.64 -0.51 7.11
C LEU A 57 -14.02 -1.69 6.21
N LYS A 58 -15.31 -2.04 6.16
CA LYS A 58 -15.81 -3.12 5.31
C LYS A 58 -15.51 -2.86 3.84
N ARG A 59 -15.82 -1.66 3.34
CA ARG A 59 -15.54 -1.28 1.95
C ARG A 59 -14.05 -1.28 1.64
N LEU A 60 -13.23 -0.80 2.57
CA LEU A 60 -11.78 -0.77 2.42
C LEU A 60 -11.21 -2.19 2.28
N LEU A 61 -11.68 -3.13 3.11
CA LEU A 61 -11.29 -4.54 3.00
C LEU A 61 -11.77 -5.19 1.71
N GLU A 62 -12.98 -4.88 1.24
CA GLU A 62 -13.51 -5.38 -0.04
C GLU A 62 -12.68 -4.87 -1.23
N ILE A 63 -12.37 -3.57 -1.26
CA ILE A 63 -11.54 -2.95 -2.30
C ILE A 63 -10.13 -3.54 -2.27
N HIS A 64 -9.51 -3.60 -1.09
CA HIS A 64 -8.15 -4.13 -0.95
C HIS A 64 -8.07 -5.60 -1.35
N SER A 65 -9.05 -6.43 -0.94
CA SER A 65 -9.10 -7.84 -1.35
C SER A 65 -9.21 -8.01 -2.86
N TYR A 66 -10.03 -7.17 -3.51
CA TYR A 66 -10.17 -7.17 -4.97
C TYR A 66 -8.88 -6.75 -5.68
N VAL A 67 -8.27 -5.64 -5.24
CA VAL A 67 -7.00 -5.13 -5.78
C VAL A 67 -5.88 -6.14 -5.57
N PHE A 68 -5.76 -6.72 -4.38
CA PHE A 68 -4.73 -7.69 -4.07
C PHE A 68 -4.86 -8.94 -4.96
N ARG A 69 -6.09 -9.45 -5.15
CA ARG A 69 -6.34 -10.54 -6.10
C ARG A 69 -5.85 -10.17 -7.51
N LEU A 70 -6.24 -9.00 -8.04
CA LEU A 70 -5.78 -8.55 -9.36
C LEU A 70 -4.26 -8.42 -9.44
N SER A 71 -3.61 -7.97 -8.37
CA SER A 71 -2.14 -7.85 -8.33
C SER A 71 -1.42 -9.20 -8.37
N ARG A 72 -2.02 -10.26 -7.81
CA ARG A 72 -1.48 -11.63 -7.88
C ARG A 72 -1.70 -12.27 -9.26
N GLU A 73 -2.72 -11.82 -9.98
CA GLU A 73 -3.00 -12.22 -11.36
C GLU A 73 -2.24 -11.37 -12.39
N ASP A 74 -1.37 -10.44 -11.95
CA ASP A 74 -0.64 -9.48 -12.78
C ASP A 74 -1.56 -8.62 -13.68
N LYS A 75 -2.77 -8.34 -13.19
CA LYS A 75 -3.80 -7.51 -13.84
C LYS A 75 -3.98 -6.14 -13.18
N TYR A 76 -3.07 -5.75 -12.30
CA TYR A 76 -3.13 -4.51 -11.55
C TYR A 76 -1.87 -3.69 -11.75
N LEU A 77 -2.05 -2.38 -11.93
CA LEU A 77 -0.97 -1.41 -11.96
C LEU A 77 -1.02 -0.58 -10.67
N PHE A 78 0.06 -0.59 -9.91
CA PHE A 78 0.21 0.17 -8.67
C PHE A 78 0.40 1.65 -8.98
N TYR A 79 -0.37 2.53 -8.34
CA TYR A 79 -0.16 3.97 -8.48
C TYR A 79 0.76 4.48 -7.36
N ILE A 80 2.01 4.79 -7.72
CA ILE A 80 3.01 5.31 -6.80
C ILE A 80 3.31 6.77 -7.14
N ASP A 81 2.85 7.67 -6.28
CA ASP A 81 3.42 9.02 -6.13
C ASP A 81 4.31 8.99 -4.87
N PRO A 82 5.64 9.16 -4.99
CA PRO A 82 6.55 8.99 -3.85
C PRO A 82 6.25 9.90 -2.65
N ASN A 83 5.80 11.13 -2.90
CA ASN A 83 5.51 12.07 -1.82
C ASN A 83 4.21 11.68 -1.11
N LEU A 84 3.16 11.41 -1.89
CA LEU A 84 1.87 10.97 -1.35
C LEU A 84 2.00 9.64 -0.58
N PHE A 85 2.78 8.71 -1.12
CA PHE A 85 3.03 7.42 -0.48
C PHE A 85 3.74 7.61 0.86
N LEU A 86 4.81 8.42 0.90
CA LEU A 86 5.58 8.68 2.11
C LEU A 86 4.72 9.36 3.19
N ASP A 87 3.92 10.35 2.80
CA ASP A 87 3.00 11.04 3.71
C ASP A 87 1.93 10.07 4.25
N THR A 88 1.42 9.18 3.41
CA THR A 88 0.45 8.15 3.81
C THR A 88 1.06 7.15 4.79
N VAL A 89 2.30 6.70 4.55
CA VAL A 89 3.05 5.83 5.46
C VAL A 89 3.21 6.49 6.83
N ARG A 90 3.57 7.78 6.87
CA ARG A 90 3.72 8.52 8.13
C ARG A 90 2.40 8.66 8.88
N ARG A 91 1.30 8.95 8.18
CA ARG A 91 -0.04 8.99 8.76
C ARG A 91 -0.40 7.65 9.39
N LEU A 92 -0.23 6.54 8.66
CA LEU A 92 -0.50 5.19 9.14
C LEU A 92 0.37 4.81 10.36
N LYS A 93 1.65 5.19 10.38
CA LYS A 93 2.57 4.94 11.50
C LYS A 93 2.20 5.73 12.76
N SER A 94 1.51 6.86 12.60
CA SER A 94 1.11 7.74 13.70
C SER A 94 -0.21 7.37 14.35
N LEU A 95 -0.93 6.36 13.82
CA LEU A 95 -2.13 5.80 14.42
C LEU A 95 -1.81 5.13 15.75
#